data_AF-A0AAV9L4C0-F1
#
_entry.id   AF-A0AAV9L4C0-F1
#
_cell.length_a   1.000
_cell.length_b   1.000
_cell.length_c   1.000
_cell.angle_alpha   90.00
_cell.angle_beta   90.00
_cell.angle_gamma   90.00
#
_symmetry.space_group_name_H-M   'P 1'
#
loop_
_entity.id
_entity.type
_entity.pdbx_description
1 polymer ?
#
loop_
_entity_poly.entity_id
_entity_poly.type
_entity_poly.pdbx_seq_one_letter_code
_entity_poly.pdbx_strand_id
1 'polypeptide(L)'
;MESSPPSSILNSQDSKGKDVDLTIYNEKVLLLPNGFEVLAFPCNQFLKQEPGTSEEAQQFACTRFKAEYPIFQKVRVNGPDAAPVYQFLKSSNSGFLGSSIKWNVTKFLIDKEGKVIKRYGSTTAPLAIELIANEAMLQKLLAVNSL
;
A
#
# COMPACT_ATOMS: atom_id res chain seq x y z
N MET A 1 -13.47 -18.26 7.23
CA MET A 1 -13.79 -17.07 8.04
C MET A 1 -12.48 -16.34 8.28
N GLU A 2 -12.14 -15.36 7.45
CA GLU A 2 -10.93 -14.56 7.69
C GLU A 2 -11.22 -13.53 8.77
N SER A 3 -10.56 -13.73 9.92
CA SER A 3 -10.60 -12.86 11.07
C SER A 3 -10.04 -11.49 10.73
N SER A 4 -10.64 -10.44 11.29
CA SER A 4 -10.08 -9.08 11.28
C SER A 4 -8.58 -9.09 11.63
N PRO A 5 -7.79 -8.14 11.10
CA PRO A 5 -6.35 -8.10 11.37
C PRO A 5 -6.07 -8.04 12.88
N PRO A 6 -5.11 -8.84 13.40
CA PRO A 6 -4.62 -8.69 14.77
C PRO A 6 -4.14 -7.25 15.02
N SER A 7 -4.41 -6.72 16.21
CA SER A 7 -4.07 -5.33 16.58
C SER A 7 -2.58 -4.99 16.50
N SER A 8 -1.69 -5.99 16.54
CA SER A 8 -0.25 -5.82 16.32
C SER A 8 0.15 -5.49 14.87
N ILE A 9 -0.76 -5.67 13.91
CA ILE A 9 -0.55 -5.41 12.47
C ILE A 9 -0.97 -3.97 12.11
N LEU A 10 -1.62 -3.28 13.03
CA LEU A 10 -2.26 -1.99 12.82
C LEU A 10 -1.36 -0.80 13.16
N ASN A 11 -0.07 -1.01 13.42
CA ASN A 11 0.88 0.09 13.63
C ASN A 11 1.94 0.10 12.53
N SER A 12 2.20 1.28 11.99
CA SER A 12 3.33 1.56 11.12
C SER A 12 3.96 2.89 11.49
N GLN A 13 5.05 3.26 10.83
CA GLN A 13 5.71 4.54 11.05
C GLN A 13 5.57 5.40 9.81
N ASP A 14 5.22 6.68 9.99
CA ASP A 14 5.26 7.65 8.90
C ASP A 14 6.70 7.85 8.40
N SER A 15 6.88 8.58 7.29
CA SER A 15 8.20 8.85 6.72
C SER A 15 9.23 9.42 7.68
N LYS A 16 8.82 10.03 8.82
CA LYS A 16 9.68 10.63 9.85
C LYS A 16 9.87 9.74 11.09
N GLY A 17 9.33 8.53 11.08
CA GLY A 17 9.42 7.59 12.19
C GLY A 17 8.40 7.79 13.31
N LYS A 18 7.37 8.59 13.10
CA LYS A 18 6.27 8.70 14.07
C LYS A 18 5.34 7.51 13.91
N ASP A 19 4.99 6.86 15.02
CA ASP A 19 4.02 5.78 15.01
C ASP A 19 2.63 6.28 14.57
N VAL A 20 2.01 5.50 13.69
CA VAL A 20 0.69 5.72 13.11
C VAL A 20 -0.11 4.45 13.29
N ASP A 21 -1.20 4.58 14.04
CA ASP A 21 -2.24 3.55 14.11
C ASP A 21 -3.03 3.58 12.79
N LEU A 22 -2.92 2.50 12.01
CA LEU A 22 -3.58 2.33 10.72
C LEU A 22 -5.11 2.21 10.86
N THR A 23 -5.65 1.98 12.05
CA THR A 23 -7.11 1.99 12.28
C THR A 23 -7.74 3.36 12.05
N ILE A 24 -6.96 4.45 12.01
CA ILE A 24 -7.46 5.77 11.58
C ILE A 24 -7.94 5.78 10.12
N TYR A 25 -7.60 4.75 9.35
CA TYR A 25 -8.06 4.52 7.99
C TYR A 25 -9.20 3.48 7.92
N ASN A 26 -9.60 2.86 9.03
CA ASN A 26 -10.84 2.09 9.08
C ASN A 26 -12.03 3.03 8.79
N GLU A 27 -13.11 2.51 8.19
CA GLU A 27 -14.21 3.32 7.60
C GLU A 27 -13.84 4.15 6.36
N LYS A 28 -12.56 4.37 6.06
CA LYS A 28 -12.10 4.92 4.76
C LYS A 28 -11.93 3.81 3.74
N VAL A 29 -13.04 3.19 3.38
CA VAL A 29 -13.07 2.32 2.20
C VAL A 29 -13.19 3.16 0.96
N LEU A 30 -12.23 2.96 0.05
CA LEU A 30 -12.55 3.23 -1.33
C LEU A 30 -13.83 2.52 -1.62
N LEU A 31 -14.78 3.30 -2.05
CA LEU A 31 -15.57 3.12 -3.26
C LEU A 31 -16.84 3.95 -3.03
N LEU A 32 -16.60 5.21 -2.69
CA LEU A 32 -17.53 6.31 -2.81
C LEU A 32 -16.70 7.50 -3.28
N PRO A 33 -17.29 8.46 -4.00
CA PRO A 33 -16.56 9.53 -4.68
C PRO A 33 -15.62 10.37 -3.79
N ASN A 34 -15.70 10.26 -2.46
CA ASN A 34 -14.89 11.02 -1.50
C ASN A 34 -14.20 10.16 -0.39
N GLY A 35 -14.07 8.84 -0.54
CA GLY A 35 -13.74 7.91 0.59
C GLY A 35 -12.42 7.12 0.55
N PHE A 36 -11.55 7.29 -0.46
CA PHE A 36 -10.29 6.53 -0.57
C PHE A 36 -9.09 7.20 0.10
N GLU A 37 -8.32 6.44 0.89
CA GLU A 37 -6.91 6.75 1.13
C GLU A 37 -5.90 5.72 0.57
N VAL A 38 -4.86 6.20 -0.11
CA VAL A 38 -3.70 5.39 -0.52
C VAL A 38 -2.69 5.37 0.63
N LEU A 39 -2.20 4.19 1.01
CA LEU A 39 -1.07 4.07 1.94
C LEU A 39 0.14 3.56 1.17
N ALA A 40 1.17 4.39 1.01
CA ALA A 40 2.37 4.02 0.26
C ALA A 40 3.49 3.57 1.19
N PHE A 41 4.04 2.38 0.91
CA PHE A 41 5.14 1.78 1.67
C PHE A 41 6.35 1.60 0.76
N PRO A 42 7.35 2.51 0.81
CA PRO A 42 8.58 2.38 0.02
C PRO A 42 9.30 1.06 0.31
N CYS A 43 9.92 0.46 -0.70
CA CYS A 43 10.64 -0.81 -0.55
C CYS A 43 11.81 -0.92 -1.52
N ASN A 44 12.98 -1.34 -1.02
CA ASN A 44 14.20 -1.44 -1.82
C ASN A 44 14.57 -2.89 -2.21
N GLN A 45 13.66 -3.86 -2.06
CA GLN A 45 13.95 -5.28 -2.28
C GLN A 45 13.98 -5.70 -3.76
N PHE A 46 13.52 -4.85 -4.67
CA PHE A 46 13.38 -5.17 -6.10
C PHE A 46 14.35 -4.32 -6.91
N LEU A 47 15.48 -4.93 -7.31
CA LEU A 47 16.58 -4.29 -8.05
C LEU A 47 17.11 -2.98 -7.45
N LYS A 48 16.94 -2.79 -6.14
CA LYS A 48 17.36 -1.58 -5.42
C LYS A 48 16.82 -0.27 -6.04
N GLN A 49 15.59 -0.29 -6.57
CA GLN A 49 14.96 0.86 -7.23
C GLN A 49 14.56 2.01 -6.28
N GLU A 50 14.59 1.78 -4.97
CA GLU A 50 14.24 2.76 -3.94
C GLU A 50 15.43 2.95 -2.96
N PRO A 51 16.60 3.45 -3.41
CA PRO A 51 17.83 3.41 -2.61
C PRO A 51 17.91 4.47 -1.50
N GLY A 52 17.10 5.54 -1.57
CA GLY A 52 17.15 6.68 -0.64
C GLY A 52 16.62 6.41 0.77
N THR A 53 16.33 7.46 1.54
CA THR A 53 15.62 7.35 2.83
C THR A 53 14.10 7.39 2.65
N SER A 54 13.36 7.22 3.75
CA SER A 54 11.89 7.33 3.74
C SER A 54 11.43 8.77 3.47
N GLU A 55 12.17 9.74 4.00
CA GLU A 55 11.94 11.17 3.81
C GLU A 55 12.24 11.59 2.37
N GLU A 56 13.31 11.06 1.76
CA GLU A 56 13.61 11.30 0.34
C GLU A 56 12.51 10.72 -0.55
N ALA A 57 12.02 9.52 -0.25
CA ALA A 57 10.89 8.90 -0.98
C ALA A 57 9.62 9.76 -0.85
N GLN A 58 9.32 10.28 0.35
CA GLN A 58 8.19 11.18 0.55
C GLN A 58 8.37 12.48 -0.24
N GLN A 59 9.54 13.12 -0.15
CA GLN A 59 9.82 14.36 -0.86
C GLN A 59 9.69 14.18 -2.36
N PHE A 60 10.20 13.08 -2.90
CA PHE A 60 10.07 12.73 -4.31
C PHE A 60 8.60 12.58 -4.71
N ALA A 61 7.81 11.81 -3.96
CA ALA A 61 6.39 11.62 -4.24
C ALA A 61 5.59 12.93 -4.20
N CYS A 62 5.81 13.76 -3.17
CA CYS A 62 5.10 15.03 -3.01
C CYS A 62 5.50 16.07 -4.08
N THR A 63 6.78 16.17 -4.43
CA THR A 63 7.25 17.19 -5.38
C THR A 63 7.02 16.78 -6.83
N ARG A 64 7.31 15.52 -7.19
CA ARG A 64 7.28 15.06 -8.58
C ARG A 64 5.89 14.68 -9.05
N PHE A 65 5.09 14.11 -8.14
CA PHE A 65 3.78 13.53 -8.44
C PHE A 65 2.63 14.17 -7.68
N LYS A 66 2.91 15.22 -6.88
CA LYS A 66 1.91 15.92 -6.07
C LYS A 66 1.10 14.95 -5.20
N ALA A 67 1.78 13.96 -4.63
CA ALA A 67 1.15 12.99 -3.75
C ALA A 67 0.56 13.69 -2.51
N GLU A 68 -0.75 13.52 -2.32
CA GLU A 68 -1.52 14.01 -1.16
C GLU A 68 -1.85 12.89 -0.17
N TYR A 69 -1.29 11.69 -0.39
CA TYR A 69 -1.52 10.51 0.41
C TYR A 69 -0.31 10.19 1.31
N PRO A 70 -0.51 9.50 2.44
CA PRO A 70 0.55 9.17 3.38
C PRO A 70 1.61 8.25 2.76
N ILE A 71 2.87 8.66 2.92
CA ILE A 71 4.06 7.86 2.62
C ILE A 71 4.66 7.42 3.96
N PHE A 72 4.79 6.11 4.15
CA PHE A 72 5.31 5.51 5.38
C PHE A 72 6.81 5.29 5.29
N GLN A 73 7.41 4.83 6.38
CA GLN A 73 8.78 4.35 6.37
C GLN A 73 8.99 3.24 5.35
N LYS A 74 10.22 3.16 4.86
CA LYS A 74 10.70 2.06 4.06
C LYS A 74 10.57 0.74 4.83
N VAL A 75 9.95 -0.24 4.20
CA VAL A 75 9.75 -1.56 4.79
C VAL A 75 10.30 -2.67 3.90
N ARG A 76 10.52 -3.83 4.52
CA ARG A 76 10.64 -5.08 3.78
C ARG A 76 9.24 -5.67 3.61
N VAL A 77 8.94 -6.09 2.39
CA VAL A 77 7.67 -6.75 2.03
C VAL A 77 7.83 -8.27 1.94
N ASN A 78 9.06 -8.77 1.81
CA ASN A 78 9.41 -10.18 1.70
C ASN A 78 10.50 -10.59 2.70
N GLY A 79 10.59 -11.90 2.98
CA GLY A 79 11.57 -12.49 3.90
C GLY A 79 11.09 -12.52 5.36
N PRO A 80 11.93 -13.01 6.28
CA PRO A 80 11.61 -13.12 7.71
C PRO A 80 11.36 -11.75 8.36
N ASP A 81 12.08 -10.73 7.91
CA ASP A 81 11.97 -9.36 8.42
C ASP A 81 10.88 -8.54 7.70
N ALA A 82 9.95 -9.20 6.99
CA ALA A 82 8.86 -8.49 6.34
C ALA A 82 8.00 -7.78 7.40
N ALA A 83 7.64 -6.53 7.14
CA ALA A 83 6.80 -5.74 8.04
C ALA A 83 5.48 -6.49 8.33
N PRO A 84 4.96 -6.44 9.58
CA PRO A 84 3.74 -7.14 9.96
C PRO A 84 2.57 -6.90 9.01
N VAL A 85 2.37 -5.64 8.58
CA VAL A 85 1.34 -5.27 7.59
C VAL A 85 1.48 -6.09 6.30
N TYR A 86 2.69 -6.27 5.77
CA TYR A 86 2.90 -7.06 4.56
C TYR A 86 2.81 -8.57 4.81
N GLN A 87 3.09 -9.06 6.01
CA GLN A 87 2.84 -10.47 6.35
C GLN A 87 1.34 -10.78 6.23
N PHE A 88 0.49 -9.92 6.79
CA PHE A 88 -0.98 -10.03 6.68
C PHE A 88 -1.49 -9.83 5.25
N LEU A 89 -1.04 -8.78 4.55
CA LEU A 89 -1.48 -8.52 3.18
C LEU A 89 -1.19 -9.72 2.27
N LYS A 90 -0.02 -10.34 2.43
CA LYS A 90 0.36 -11.54 1.67
C LYS A 90 -0.44 -12.79 2.05
N SER A 91 -0.87 -12.95 3.30
CA SER A 91 -1.57 -14.17 3.75
C SER A 91 -2.99 -14.28 3.19
N SER A 92 -3.63 -13.14 2.90
CA SER A 92 -5.02 -13.07 2.42
C SER A 92 -5.26 -13.56 0.98
N ASN A 93 -4.21 -13.80 0.20
CA ASN A 93 -4.35 -14.24 -1.19
C ASN A 93 -3.12 -15.04 -1.65
N SER A 94 -2.98 -16.24 -1.10
CA SER A 94 -2.01 -17.23 -1.58
C SER A 94 -2.57 -17.98 -2.79
N GLY A 95 -2.42 -17.39 -3.99
CA GLY A 95 -2.59 -18.14 -5.23
C GLY A 95 -1.50 -19.22 -5.40
N PHE A 96 -1.59 -20.00 -6.47
CA PHE A 96 -0.70 -21.15 -6.75
C PHE A 96 0.81 -20.80 -6.79
N LEU A 97 1.16 -19.53 -7.01
CA LEU A 97 2.54 -19.02 -7.08
C LEU A 97 3.11 -18.56 -5.72
N GLY A 98 2.41 -18.87 -4.62
CA GLY A 98 2.78 -18.46 -3.27
C GLY A 98 2.43 -17.00 -2.97
N SER A 99 2.64 -16.61 -1.71
CA SER A 99 2.19 -15.32 -1.18
C SER A 99 3.18 -14.17 -1.41
N SER A 100 4.42 -14.43 -1.84
CA SER A 100 5.47 -13.40 -1.95
C SER A 100 5.12 -12.27 -2.93
N ILE A 101 5.53 -11.04 -2.61
CA ILE A 101 5.48 -9.91 -3.54
C ILE A 101 6.51 -10.14 -4.63
N LYS A 102 6.10 -10.11 -5.90
CA LYS A 102 6.98 -10.46 -7.02
C LYS A 102 7.76 -9.27 -7.56
N TRP A 103 7.20 -8.07 -7.47
CA TRP A 103 7.78 -6.85 -8.02
C TRP A 103 7.21 -5.58 -7.38
N ASN A 104 7.82 -4.43 -7.70
CA ASN A 104 7.39 -3.09 -7.27
C ASN A 104 5.94 -2.81 -7.62
N VAL A 105 5.29 -1.92 -6.87
CA VAL A 105 3.93 -1.44 -7.19
C VAL A 105 2.85 -2.54 -7.18
N THR A 106 3.03 -3.59 -6.39
CA THR A 106 1.94 -4.52 -6.04
C THR A 106 0.94 -3.80 -5.14
N LYS A 107 -0.37 -3.95 -5.41
CA LYS A 107 -1.43 -3.20 -4.73
C LYS A 107 -2.38 -4.14 -4.02
N PHE A 108 -2.92 -3.70 -2.90
CA PHE A 108 -3.94 -4.40 -2.15
C PHE A 108 -5.14 -3.48 -1.98
N LEU A 109 -6.33 -3.97 -2.34
CA LEU A 109 -7.59 -3.32 -2.04
C LEU A 109 -8.09 -3.85 -0.70
N ILE A 110 -8.36 -2.93 0.22
CA ILE A 110 -8.75 -3.22 1.60
C ILE A 110 -10.16 -2.66 1.82
N ASP A 111 -11.02 -3.42 2.51
CA ASP A 111 -12.34 -2.94 2.98
C ASP A 111 -12.24 -2.16 4.31
N LYS A 112 -13.38 -1.78 4.89
CA LYS A 112 -13.45 -0.74 5.94
C LYS A 112 -13.26 -1.36 7.29
N GLU A 113 -13.50 -2.66 7.32
CA GLU A 113 -13.17 -3.60 8.36
C GLU A 113 -11.68 -4.02 8.31
N GLY A 114 -10.90 -3.50 7.34
CA GLY A 114 -9.46 -3.77 7.22
C GLY A 114 -9.13 -5.11 6.56
N LYS A 115 -10.08 -5.75 5.88
CA LYS A 115 -9.88 -7.03 5.19
C LYS A 115 -9.40 -6.83 3.78
N VAL A 116 -8.53 -7.72 3.32
CA VAL A 116 -8.04 -7.68 1.94
C VAL A 116 -9.12 -8.23 1.01
N ILE A 117 -9.64 -7.36 0.14
CA ILE A 117 -10.61 -7.72 -0.89
C ILE A 117 -9.90 -8.31 -2.12
N LYS A 118 -8.79 -7.70 -2.54
CA LYS A 118 -8.10 -8.10 -3.76
C LYS A 118 -6.65 -7.68 -3.78
N ARG A 119 -5.82 -8.50 -4.43
CA ARG A 119 -4.42 -8.18 -4.74
C ARG A 119 -4.27 -7.95 -6.25
N TYR A 120 -3.57 -6.88 -6.62
CA TYR A 120 -3.24 -6.53 -7.99
C TYR A 120 -1.72 -6.55 -8.20
N GLY A 121 -1.28 -7.20 -9.27
CA GLY A 121 0.13 -7.24 -9.64
C GLY A 121 0.61 -5.90 -10.22
N SER A 122 1.92 -5.78 -10.36
CA SER A 122 2.59 -4.59 -10.91
C SER A 122 2.13 -4.22 -12.32
N THR A 123 1.77 -5.21 -13.13
CA THR A 123 1.29 -5.03 -14.50
C THR A 123 -0.19 -4.66 -14.59
N THR A 124 -0.92 -4.64 -13.46
CA THR A 124 -2.30 -4.18 -13.45
C THR A 124 -2.32 -2.66 -13.63
N ALA A 125 -2.89 -2.22 -14.77
CA ALA A 125 -3.10 -0.81 -15.05
C ALA A 125 -3.99 -0.15 -13.98
N PRO A 126 -3.76 1.12 -13.61
CA PRO A 126 -4.63 1.86 -12.70
C PRO A 126 -6.09 1.86 -13.16
N LEU A 127 -6.29 2.01 -14.48
CA LEU A 127 -7.59 1.93 -15.14
C LEU A 127 -8.31 0.58 -14.92
N ALA A 128 -7.58 -0.52 -14.73
CA ALA A 128 -8.22 -1.82 -14.44
C ALA A 128 -8.72 -1.92 -12.99
N ILE A 129 -8.29 -1.01 -12.10
CA ILE A 129 -8.77 -0.85 -10.73
C ILE A 129 -9.98 0.12 -10.71
N GLU A 130 -10.22 0.83 -11.83
CA GLU A 130 -11.18 1.92 -12.01
C GLU A 130 -12.65 1.49 -12.14
N LEU A 131 -12.94 0.21 -12.39
CA LEU A 131 -14.31 -0.32 -12.50
C LEU A 131 -15.17 -0.11 -11.23
N ILE A 132 -14.59 0.52 -10.23
CA ILE A 132 -15.19 0.80 -8.95
C ILE A 132 -15.00 2.30 -8.53
N ALA A 133 -14.25 3.12 -9.28
CA ALA A 133 -13.70 4.39 -8.78
C ALA A 133 -13.84 5.65 -9.67
N ASN A 134 -13.48 6.83 -9.12
CA ASN A 134 -13.58 8.14 -9.79
C ASN A 134 -12.21 8.78 -10.15
N GLU A 135 -12.24 9.93 -10.84
CA GLU A 135 -11.05 10.63 -11.37
C GLU A 135 -9.99 10.98 -10.32
N ALA A 136 -10.40 11.42 -9.12
CA ALA A 136 -9.47 11.73 -8.03
C ALA A 136 -8.67 10.48 -7.61
N MET A 137 -9.32 9.30 -7.64
CA MET A 137 -8.66 8.03 -7.38
C MET A 137 -7.64 7.67 -8.47
N LEU A 138 -7.98 7.94 -9.73
CA LEU A 138 -7.11 7.64 -10.86
C LEU A 138 -5.79 8.44 -10.75
N GLN A 139 -5.86 9.71 -10.40
CA GLN A 139 -4.66 10.55 -10.22
C GLN A 139 -3.75 9.99 -9.11
N LYS A 140 -4.33 9.58 -7.97
CA LYS A 140 -3.55 8.96 -6.88
C LYS A 140 -2.89 7.65 -7.32
N LEU A 141 -3.59 6.77 -8.06
CA LEU A 141 -3.02 5.51 -8.54
C LEU A 141 -1.95 5.71 -9.62
N LEU A 142 -2.11 6.70 -10.52
CA LEU A 142 -1.10 7.03 -11.53
C LEU A 142 0.19 7.54 -10.88
N ALA A 143 0.08 8.34 -9.82
CA ALA A 143 1.21 8.79 -9.03
C ALA A 143 1.98 7.61 -8.41
N VAL A 144 1.28 6.66 -7.77
CA VAL A 144 1.92 5.45 -7.18
C VAL A 144 2.61 4.58 -8.23
N ASN A 145 2.03 4.47 -9.43
CA ASN A 145 2.61 3.68 -10.52
C ASN A 145 3.83 4.31 -11.17
N SER A 146 4.10 5.59 -10.89
CA SER A 146 5.20 6.35 -11.48
C SER A 146 6.40 6.51 -10.54
N LEU A 147 6.26 6.04 -9.29
CA LEU A 147 7.34 5.85 -8.31
C LEU A 147 8.14 4.59 -8.66
#